data_AF-Q58JR1-F1
#
_entry.id   AF-Q58JR1-F1
#
_cell.length_a   1.000
_cell.length_b   1.000
_cell.length_c   1.000
_cell.angle_alpha   90.00
_cell.angle_beta   90.00
_cell.angle_gamma   90.00
#
_symmetry.space_group_name_H-M   'P 1'
#
loop_
_entity.id
_entity.type
_entity.pdbx_description
1 polymer ?
#
loop_
_entity_poly.entity_id
_entity_poly.type
_entity_poly.pdbx_seq_one_letter_code
_entity_poly.pdbx_strand_id
1 'polypeptide(L)'
;DPEGLFPCVLGHEAAGIVESVGEGVTEVQPGDHVIPCYQAECRECKFCKSGKTNLCGKVRAATGVGVMMNDRKSRFSINGKPIYHFMGTSTFSQYTVVHD
;
A
#
# COMPACT_ATOMS: atom_id res chain seq x y z
N ASP A 1 5.49 9.73 -2.30
CA ASP A 1 6.17 9.01 -3.38
C ASP A 1 7.62 8.83 -2.95
N PRO A 2 8.19 7.61 -2.93
CA PRO A 2 9.62 7.40 -2.74
C PRO A 2 10.42 7.82 -3.98
N GLU A 3 10.10 8.96 -4.60
CA GLU A 3 10.70 9.43 -5.86
C GLU A 3 12.22 9.31 -5.78
N GLY A 4 12.78 8.36 -6.53
CA GLY A 4 14.23 8.13 -6.58
C GLY A 4 14.79 7.00 -5.72
N LEU A 5 13.98 6.20 -5.02
CA LEU A 5 14.47 4.97 -4.35
C LEU A 5 14.43 3.75 -5.29
N PHE A 6 15.61 3.17 -5.55
CA PHE A 6 15.79 1.99 -6.40
C PHE A 6 16.52 0.86 -5.67
N PRO A 7 16.32 -0.41 -6.07
CA PRO A 7 15.33 -0.88 -7.05
C PRO A 7 13.90 -0.85 -6.49
N CYS A 8 12.89 -0.66 -7.33
CA CYS A 8 11.48 -0.63 -6.92
C CYS A 8 10.55 -1.31 -7.94
N VAL A 9 9.41 -1.82 -7.47
CA VAL A 9 8.28 -2.20 -8.34
C VAL A 9 7.36 -0.99 -8.45
N LEU A 10 7.27 -0.39 -9.65
CA LEU A 10 6.44 0.79 -9.92
C LEU A 10 4.96 0.43 -10.09
N GLY A 11 4.18 1.36 -10.62
CA GLY A 11 2.75 1.20 -10.92
C GLY A 11 1.86 1.58 -9.74
N HIS A 12 0.82 2.37 -10.00
CA HIS A 12 -0.19 2.77 -9.01
C HIS A 12 -1.63 2.77 -9.55
N GLU A 13 -1.81 2.37 -10.81
CA GLU A 13 -3.12 2.18 -11.44
C GLU A 13 -3.29 0.69 -11.72
N ALA A 14 -4.26 0.05 -11.08
CA ALA A 14 -4.64 -1.33 -11.33
C ALA A 14 -6.03 -1.65 -10.75
N ALA A 15 -6.56 -2.78 -11.17
CA ALA A 15 -7.63 -3.49 -10.48
C ALA A 15 -7.22 -4.96 -10.36
N GLY A 16 -7.69 -5.64 -9.32
CA GLY A 16 -7.34 -7.03 -9.07
C GLY A 16 -8.35 -7.72 -8.17
N ILE A 17 -8.00 -8.94 -7.76
CA ILE A 17 -8.80 -9.76 -6.86
C ILE A 17 -7.98 -9.99 -5.60
N VAL A 18 -8.58 -9.81 -4.43
CA VAL A 18 -7.92 -10.10 -3.15
C VAL A 18 -7.59 -11.59 -3.08
N GLU A 19 -6.32 -11.92 -2.90
CA GLU A 19 -5.85 -13.30 -2.71
C GLU A 19 -5.94 -13.71 -1.24
N SER A 20 -5.41 -12.89 -0.33
CA SER A 20 -5.44 -13.08 1.12
C SER A 20 -5.42 -11.75 1.86
N VAL A 21 -5.76 -11.77 3.15
CA VAL A 21 -5.74 -10.59 4.03
C VAL A 21 -4.92 -10.85 5.30
N GLY A 22 -4.35 -9.80 5.87
CA GLY A 22 -3.64 -9.86 7.15
C GLY A 22 -4.57 -10.00 8.35
N GLU A 23 -4.00 -10.27 9.52
CA GLU A 23 -4.75 -10.29 10.78
C GLU A 23 -5.40 -8.93 11.05
N GLY A 24 -6.69 -8.94 11.39
CA GLY A 24 -7.47 -7.75 11.76
C GLY A 24 -8.15 -7.00 10.61
N VAL A 25 -7.87 -7.35 9.35
CA VAL A 25 -8.59 -6.79 8.18
C VAL A 25 -10.02 -7.32 8.17
N THR A 26 -11.01 -6.44 8.05
CA THR A 26 -12.44 -6.82 8.05
C THR A 26 -13.25 -6.28 6.88
N GLU A 27 -12.70 -5.29 6.17
CA GLU A 27 -13.36 -4.49 5.14
C GLU A 27 -13.32 -5.15 3.76
N VAL A 28 -12.38 -6.09 3.56
CA VAL A 28 -12.20 -6.88 2.34
C VAL A 28 -11.87 -8.33 2.71
N GLN A 29 -12.15 -9.25 1.79
CA GLN A 29 -11.89 -10.68 1.96
C GLN A 29 -11.42 -11.33 0.65
N PRO A 30 -10.80 -12.54 0.70
CA PRO A 30 -10.41 -13.28 -0.50
C PRO A 30 -11.55 -13.39 -1.52
N GLY A 31 -11.25 -13.08 -2.78
CA GLY A 31 -12.22 -13.09 -3.89
C GLY A 31 -12.86 -11.73 -4.19
N ASP A 32 -12.74 -10.74 -3.31
CA ASP A 32 -13.25 -9.39 -3.60
C ASP A 32 -12.47 -8.73 -4.73
N HIS A 33 -13.19 -8.05 -5.63
CA HIS A 33 -12.58 -7.23 -6.67
C HIS A 33 -12.25 -5.85 -6.10
N VAL A 34 -10.99 -5.42 -6.22
CA VAL A 34 -10.48 -4.21 -5.57
C VAL A 34 -9.63 -3.35 -6.50
N ILE A 35 -9.53 -2.06 -6.16
CA ILE A 35 -8.60 -1.09 -6.76
C ILE A 35 -7.68 -0.61 -5.64
N PRO A 36 -6.36 -0.86 -5.71
CA PRO A 36 -5.41 -0.29 -4.75
C PRO A 36 -5.24 1.21 -5.01
N CYS A 37 -5.49 2.03 -3.99
CA CYS A 37 -5.38 3.48 -4.07
C CYS A 37 -4.08 3.97 -3.42
N TYR A 38 -3.34 4.85 -4.10
CA TYR A 38 -2.11 5.44 -3.53
C TYR A 38 -2.38 6.37 -2.34
N GLN A 39 -3.61 6.86 -2.19
CA GLN A 39 -4.06 7.72 -1.11
C GLN A 39 -5.03 6.92 -0.23
N ALA A 40 -4.58 6.60 0.99
CA ALA A 40 -5.38 5.85 1.95
C ALA A 40 -6.58 6.67 2.49
N GLU A 41 -7.52 5.98 3.15
CA GLU A 41 -8.63 6.57 3.90
C GLU A 41 -8.84 5.80 5.23
N CYS A 42 -7.97 6.01 6.22
CA CYS A 42 -8.03 5.22 7.46
C CYS A 42 -9.24 5.50 8.37
N ARG A 43 -10.08 6.50 8.06
CA ARG A 43 -11.24 7.01 8.83
C ARG A 43 -10.98 7.52 10.25
N GLU A 44 -9.83 7.20 10.84
CA GLU A 44 -9.53 7.49 12.24
C GLU A 44 -8.62 8.71 12.50
N CYS A 45 -7.90 9.20 11.48
CA CYS A 45 -7.00 10.35 11.67
C CYS A 45 -7.74 11.68 11.63
N LYS A 46 -7.12 12.76 12.15
CA LYS A 46 -7.70 14.11 12.17
C LYS A 46 -8.17 14.59 10.78
N PHE A 47 -7.49 14.17 9.71
CA PHE A 47 -7.83 14.56 8.36
C PHE A 47 -9.10 13.84 7.87
N CYS A 48 -9.18 12.52 8.07
CA CYS A 48 -10.39 11.75 7.74
C CYS A 48 -11.61 12.22 8.56
N LYS A 49 -11.44 12.48 9.85
CA LYS A 49 -12.53 12.98 10.72
C LYS A 49 -12.94 14.43 10.45
N SER A 50 -12.18 15.17 9.63
CA SER A 50 -12.41 16.61 9.45
C SER A 50 -13.65 16.95 8.61
N GLY A 51 -14.09 16.03 7.73
CA GLY A 51 -15.12 16.30 6.72
C GLY A 51 -14.73 17.35 5.66
N LYS A 52 -13.45 17.74 5.58
CA LYS A 52 -12.96 18.86 4.75
C LYS A 52 -11.85 18.48 3.78
N THR A 53 -11.33 17.26 3.86
CA THR A 53 -10.22 16.80 3.02
C THR A 53 -10.19 15.28 2.91
N ASN A 54 -9.59 14.78 1.84
CA ASN A 54 -9.29 13.37 1.58
C ASN A 54 -7.81 13.01 1.90
N LEU A 55 -7.03 13.93 2.46
CA LEU A 55 -5.58 13.76 2.67
C LEU A 55 -5.25 12.95 3.93
N CYS A 56 -5.62 11.67 3.96
CA CYS A 56 -5.21 10.76 5.03
C CYS A 56 -3.68 10.71 5.16
N GLY A 57 -3.17 10.70 6.40
CA GLY A 57 -1.74 10.62 6.71
C GLY A 57 -1.27 9.29 7.28
N LYS A 58 -2.18 8.31 7.47
CA LYS A 58 -1.95 7.13 8.32
C LYS A 58 -0.72 6.32 7.96
N VAL A 59 -0.54 6.01 6.66
CA VAL A 59 0.53 5.12 6.17
C VAL A 59 1.63 5.86 5.39
N ARG A 60 1.49 7.19 5.24
CA ARG A 60 2.37 8.02 4.39
C ARG A 60 3.85 7.91 4.78
N ALA A 61 4.15 7.79 6.07
CA ALA A 61 5.53 7.65 6.55
C ALA A 61 6.20 6.33 6.13
N ALA A 62 5.43 5.30 5.74
CA ALA A 62 5.94 4.02 5.25
C ALA A 62 5.96 4.00 3.72
N THR A 63 4.83 4.29 3.09
CA THR A 63 4.67 4.24 1.64
C THR A 63 5.55 5.29 0.93
N GLY A 64 5.81 6.43 1.58
CA GLY A 64 6.70 7.47 1.07
C GLY A 64 8.19 7.09 1.04
N VAL A 65 8.59 6.00 1.71
CA VAL A 65 9.97 5.48 1.68
C VAL A 65 10.03 4.01 1.24
N GLY A 66 8.98 3.53 0.56
CA GLY A 66 8.94 2.23 -0.10
C GLY A 66 8.88 1.01 0.80
N VAL A 67 8.30 1.12 2.01
CA VAL A 67 8.15 0.01 2.95
C VAL A 67 6.75 -0.07 3.55
N MET A 68 6.43 -1.20 4.19
CA MET A 68 5.15 -1.40 4.90
C MET A 68 5.18 -0.81 6.32
N MET A 69 4.01 -0.45 6.84
CA MET A 69 3.89 0.23 8.14
C MET A 69 4.11 -0.72 9.30
N ASN A 70 3.68 -1.99 9.16
CA ASN A 70 3.69 -2.96 10.26
C ASN A 70 5.11 -3.28 10.78
N ASP A 71 6.09 -3.37 9.88
CA ASP A 71 7.45 -3.79 10.22
C ASP A 71 8.56 -2.97 9.56
N ARG A 72 8.20 -1.90 8.84
CA ARG A 72 9.15 -1.03 8.14
C ARG A 72 10.02 -1.76 7.11
N LYS A 73 9.53 -2.86 6.53
CA LYS A 73 10.22 -3.64 5.49
C LYS A 73 9.40 -3.72 4.21
N SER A 74 10.08 -4.08 3.11
CA SER A 74 9.40 -4.44 1.87
C SER A 74 8.78 -5.84 1.94
N ARG A 75 7.88 -6.14 0.99
CA ARG A 75 7.33 -7.49 0.72
C ARG A 75 7.89 -8.10 -0.56
N PHE A 76 8.63 -7.32 -1.35
CA PHE A 76 9.29 -7.79 -2.55
C PHE A 76 10.77 -8.05 -2.29
N SER A 77 11.28 -9.14 -2.86
CA SER A 77 12.72 -9.42 -2.89
C SER A 77 13.09 -10.21 -4.13
N ILE A 78 14.34 -10.03 -4.58
CA ILE A 78 14.98 -10.91 -5.57
C ILE A 78 16.29 -11.39 -4.95
N ASN A 79 16.50 -12.71 -4.92
CA ASN A 79 17.69 -13.33 -4.33
C ASN A 79 17.96 -12.86 -2.89
N GLY A 80 16.90 -12.69 -2.08
CA GLY A 80 16.97 -12.23 -0.69
C GLY A 80 17.26 -10.73 -0.52
N LYS A 81 17.46 -9.96 -1.60
CA LYS A 81 17.64 -8.51 -1.55
C LYS A 81 16.30 -7.80 -1.71
N PRO A 82 15.96 -6.81 -0.86
CA PRO A 82 14.67 -6.14 -0.93
C PRO A 82 14.54 -5.29 -2.19
N ILE A 83 13.30 -5.19 -2.69
CA ILE A 83 12.90 -4.25 -3.75
C ILE A 83 11.86 -3.33 -3.13
N TYR A 84 12.02 -2.01 -3.26
CA TYR A 84 11.12 -1.06 -2.64
C TYR A 84 9.71 -1.11 -3.23
N HIS A 85 8.73 -0.83 -2.38
CA HIS A 85 7.39 -0.50 -2.82
C HIS A 85 7.36 0.91 -3.43
N PHE A 86 6.36 1.16 -4.28
CA PHE A 86 6.13 2.45 -4.93
C PHE A 86 4.70 2.89 -4.65
N MET A 87 4.53 4.11 -4.15
CA MET A 87 3.22 4.72 -3.82
C MET A 87 2.30 3.85 -2.93
N GLY A 88 2.84 2.85 -2.23
CA GLY A 88 2.05 1.89 -1.44
C GLY A 88 1.20 0.93 -2.28
N THR A 89 1.48 0.80 -3.57
CA THR A 89 0.64 0.04 -4.51
C THR A 89 1.47 -0.97 -5.32
N SER A 90 2.56 -0.54 -5.97
CA SER A 90 3.48 -1.42 -6.70
C SER A 90 2.78 -2.36 -7.70
N THR A 91 1.94 -1.77 -8.56
CA THR A 91 1.02 -2.54 -9.40
C THR A 91 1.65 -3.17 -10.64
N PHE A 92 2.93 -2.93 -10.93
CA PHE A 92 3.66 -3.62 -11.99
C PHE A 92 4.20 -4.98 -11.54
N SER A 93 3.34 -5.77 -10.89
CA SER A 93 3.60 -7.14 -10.44
C SER A 93 2.29 -7.94 -10.50
N GLN A 94 2.38 -9.24 -10.75
CA GLN A 94 1.21 -10.14 -10.75
C GLN A 94 0.51 -10.19 -9.39
N TYR A 95 1.28 -10.02 -8.31
CA TYR A 95 0.79 -9.93 -6.93
C TYR A 95 1.48 -8.77 -6.23
N THR A 96 0.75 -8.08 -5.36
CA THR A 96 1.27 -7.01 -4.50
C THR A 96 0.66 -7.09 -3.11
N VAL A 97 1.31 -6.47 -2.13
CA VAL A 97 0.81 -6.36 -0.75
C VAL A 97 0.64 -4.88 -0.45
N VAL A 98 -0.59 -4.48 -0.13
CA VAL A 98 -0.96 -3.09 0.18
C VAL A 98 -1.49 -2.99 1.61
N HIS A 99 -1.63 -1.76 2.12
CA HIS A 99 -2.36 -1.50 3.36
C HIS A 99 -3.86 -1.59 3.11
N ASP A 100 -4.59 -2.06 4.12
CA ASP A 100 -6.05 -2.03 4.18
C ASP A 100 -6.61 -0.61 4.39
#